data_AF-A0A1V4KHE8-F1
#
_entry.id   AF-A0A1V4KHE8-F1
#
_cell.length_a   1.000
_cell.length_b   1.000
_cell.length_c   1.000
_cell.angle_alpha   90.00
_cell.angle_beta   90.00
_cell.angle_gamma   90.00
#
_symmetry.space_group_name_H-M   'P 1'
#
loop_
_entity.id
_entity.type
_entity.pdbx_description
1 polymer ?
#
loop_
_entity_poly.entity_id
_entity_poly.type
_entity_poly.pdbx_seq_one_letter_code
_entity_poly.pdbx_strand_id
1 'polypeptide(L)'
;MIQHWLPPVSNSGGVELKTDLDYSLLGQETDGYSGSDIKLVCKEAAMRPVRKVFDALENHRPGNSNLPVIQLDTITTADFLDVIAHTKPSAKNLSQKYAAWQREFESV
;
A
#
# COMPACT_ATOMS: atom_id res chain seq x y z
N MET A 1 -10.81 -3.19 4.26
CA MET A 1 -10.27 -1.86 3.87
C MET A 1 -9.16 -1.95 2.83
N ILE A 2 -8.14 -2.80 3.01
CA ILE A 2 -7.02 -2.91 2.06
C ILE A 2 -7.49 -3.29 0.65
N GLN A 3 -8.35 -4.30 0.51
CA GLN A 3 -8.92 -4.73 -0.77
C GLN A 3 -9.62 -3.61 -1.57
N HIS A 4 -10.14 -2.57 -0.89
CA HIS A 4 -10.76 -1.43 -1.57
C HIS A 4 -9.71 -0.53 -2.25
N TRP A 5 -8.56 -0.31 -1.59
CA TRP A 5 -7.50 0.56 -2.11
C TRP A 5 -6.51 -0.18 -3.01
N LEU A 6 -6.36 -1.50 -2.81
CA LEU A 6 -5.45 -2.34 -3.57
C LEU A 6 -6.11 -3.71 -3.85
N PRO A 7 -7.07 -3.76 -4.80
CA PRO A 7 -7.78 -4.99 -5.18
C PRO A 7 -6.87 -5.95 -5.98
N PRO A 8 -7.32 -7.21 -6.22
CA PRO A 8 -6.53 -8.21 -6.97
C PRO A 8 -6.13 -7.74 -8.38
N VAL A 9 -7.00 -6.97 -9.03
CA VAL A 9 -6.71 -6.32 -10.30
C VAL A 9 -7.23 -4.88 -10.22
N SER A 10 -6.37 -3.92 -10.55
CA SER A 10 -6.73 -2.51 -10.69
C SER A 10 -6.33 -2.02 -12.07
N ASN A 11 -7.27 -1.44 -12.81
CA ASN A 11 -7.02 -0.84 -14.12
C ASN A 11 -7.30 0.66 -14.04
N SER A 12 -6.23 1.47 -14.13
CA SER A 12 -6.35 2.92 -14.09
C SER A 12 -5.60 3.52 -15.27
N GLY A 13 -6.34 4.04 -16.25
CA GLY A 13 -5.77 4.81 -17.36
C GLY A 13 -4.84 4.05 -18.29
N GLY A 14 -5.05 2.74 -18.48
CA GLY A 14 -4.27 1.91 -19.41
C GLY A 14 -3.11 1.14 -18.78
N VAL A 15 -2.90 1.28 -17.47
CA VAL A 15 -1.95 0.46 -16.70
C VAL A 15 -2.72 -0.52 -15.84
N GLU A 16 -2.44 -1.81 -16.03
CA GLU A 16 -2.98 -2.90 -15.22
C GLU A 16 -2.02 -3.23 -14.08
N LEU A 17 -2.52 -3.19 -12.85
CA LEU A 17 -1.81 -3.60 -11.65
C LEU A 17 -2.44 -4.88 -11.11
N LYS A 18 -1.63 -5.92 -10.91
CA LYS A 18 -2.05 -7.19 -10.32
C LYS A 18 -1.51 -7.33 -8.92
N THR A 19 -2.32 -7.90 -8.04
CA THR A 19 -1.92 -8.18 -6.67
C THR A 19 -2.35 -9.59 -6.25
N ASP A 20 -1.50 -10.24 -5.46
CA ASP A 20 -1.73 -11.54 -4.84
C ASP A 20 -1.54 -11.38 -3.32
N LEU A 21 -2.62 -10.96 -2.66
CA LEU A 21 -2.60 -10.51 -1.27
C LEU A 21 -3.50 -11.38 -0.40
N ASP A 22 -2.96 -11.85 0.73
CA ASP A 22 -3.74 -12.39 1.82
C ASP A 22 -4.35 -11.24 2.64
N TYR A 23 -5.55 -10.81 2.24
CA TYR A 23 -6.24 -9.71 2.92
C TYR A 23 -6.59 -10.02 4.38
N SER A 24 -6.72 -11.29 4.76
CA SER A 24 -7.00 -11.70 6.14
C SER A 24 -5.78 -11.49 7.01
N LEU A 25 -4.60 -11.95 6.56
CA LEU A 25 -3.33 -11.70 7.25
C LEU A 25 -3.04 -10.21 7.34
N LEU A 26 -3.14 -9.48 6.22
CA LEU A 26 -2.86 -8.04 6.19
C LEU A 26 -3.82 -7.24 7.09
N GLY A 27 -5.05 -7.72 7.28
CA GLY A 27 -5.99 -7.14 8.25
C GLY A 27 -5.51 -7.27 9.70
N GLN A 28 -4.83 -8.36 10.04
CA GLN A 28 -4.25 -8.56 11.38
C GLN A 28 -3.00 -7.71 11.58
N GLU A 29 -2.13 -7.67 10.58
CA GLU A 29 -0.86 -6.91 10.62
C GLU A 29 -1.06 -5.39 10.64
N THR A 30 -2.25 -4.91 10.25
CA THR A 30 -2.60 -3.48 10.25
C THR A 30 -3.47 -3.07 11.44
N ASP A 31 -3.47 -3.84 12.53
CA ASP A 31 -4.14 -3.43 13.76
C ASP A 31 -3.58 -2.10 14.32
N GLY A 32 -4.49 -1.21 14.68
CA GLY A 32 -4.17 0.15 15.12
C GLY A 32 -3.85 1.16 14.01
N TYR A 33 -3.90 0.77 12.73
CA TYR A 33 -3.78 1.70 11.60
C TYR A 33 -5.09 2.44 11.38
N SER A 34 -5.02 3.74 11.12
CA SER A 34 -6.16 4.51 10.63
C SER A 34 -6.44 4.21 9.16
N GLY A 35 -7.62 4.59 8.65
CA GLY A 35 -7.93 4.48 7.23
C GLY A 35 -6.95 5.23 6.33
N SER A 36 -6.41 6.37 6.81
CA SER A 36 -5.38 7.15 6.11
C SER A 36 -4.04 6.41 6.07
N ASP A 37 -3.66 5.75 7.17
CA ASP A 37 -2.43 4.94 7.21
C ASP A 37 -2.55 3.76 6.23
N ILE A 38 -3.69 3.06 6.22
CA ILE A 38 -3.95 1.95 5.28
C ILE A 38 -3.85 2.43 3.83
N LYS A 39 -4.44 3.59 3.52
CA LYS A 39 -4.36 4.18 2.18
C LYS A 39 -2.92 4.48 1.77
N LEU A 40 -2.11 5.00 2.70
CA LEU A 40 -0.69 5.26 2.47
C LEU A 40 0.08 3.97 2.20
N VAL A 41 -0.10 2.94 3.03
CA VAL A 41 0.54 1.62 2.85
C VAL A 41 0.20 1.03 1.49
N CYS A 42 -1.09 1.07 1.09
CA CYS A 42 -1.52 0.57 -0.22
C CYS A 42 -0.85 1.32 -1.37
N LYS A 43 -0.73 2.65 -1.26
CA LYS A 43 -0.04 3.48 -2.26
C LYS A 43 1.45 3.13 -2.34
N GLU A 44 2.13 2.97 -1.21
CA GLU A 44 3.55 2.63 -1.19
C GLU A 44 3.81 1.23 -1.77
N ALA A 45 2.96 0.25 -1.47
CA ALA A 45 3.00 -1.08 -2.07
C ALA A 45 2.79 -1.02 -3.59
N ALA A 46 1.79 -0.27 -4.05
CA ALA A 46 1.51 -0.05 -5.47
C ALA A 46 2.68 0.57 -6.24
N MET A 47 3.48 1.41 -5.57
CA MET A 47 4.62 2.09 -6.18
C MET A 47 5.88 1.23 -6.31
N ARG A 48 5.96 0.05 -5.67
CA ARG A 48 7.14 -0.84 -5.79
C ARG A 48 7.42 -1.30 -7.22
N PRO A 49 6.48 -1.92 -7.95
CA PRO A 49 6.74 -2.34 -9.32
C PRO A 49 7.00 -1.14 -10.25
N VAL A 50 6.37 0.00 -9.97
CA VAL A 50 6.58 1.24 -10.72
C VAL A 50 8.02 1.74 -10.57
N ARG A 51 8.57 1.75 -9.35
CA ARG A 51 9.97 2.14 -9.10
C ARG A 51 10.96 1.26 -9.86
N LYS A 52 10.76 -0.07 -9.87
CA LYS A 52 11.60 -0.99 -10.65
C LYS A 52 11.61 -0.68 -12.14
N VAL A 53 10.44 -0.32 -12.70
CA VAL A 53 10.34 0.11 -14.10
C VAL A 53 11.12 1.39 -14.35
N PHE A 54 10.97 2.39 -13.48
CA PHE A 54 11.74 3.64 -13.61
C PHE A 54 13.25 3.39 -13.52
N ASP A 55 13.71 2.58 -12.56
CA ASP A 55 15.11 2.21 -12.41
C ASP A 55 15.64 1.51 -13.69
N ALA A 56 14.86 0.62 -14.29
CA ALA A 56 15.24 -0.05 -15.53
C ALA A 56 15.33 0.92 -16.73
N LEU A 57 14.44 1.91 -16.79
CA LEU A 57 14.44 2.93 -17.84
C LEU A 57 15.60 3.91 -17.70
N GLU A 58 15.92 4.36 -16.48
CA GLU A 58 17.03 5.28 -16.24
C GLU A 58 18.39 4.64 -16.53
N ASN A 59 18.53 3.34 -16.24
CA ASN A 59 19.76 2.59 -16.52
C ASN A 59 19.89 2.16 -17.99
N HIS A 60 18.91 2.45 -18.85
CA HIS A 60 18.95 2.09 -20.26
C HIS A 60 19.93 2.98 -21.04
N ARG A 61 20.99 2.38 -21.60
CA ARG A 61 21.98 3.10 -22.42
C ARG A 61 21.45 3.35 -23.85
N PRO A 62 21.69 4.54 -24.43
CA PRO A 62 21.33 4.82 -25.82
C PRO A 62 22.21 3.96 -26.75
N GLY A 63 21.61 2.94 -27.36
CA GLY A 63 22.30 1.97 -28.22
C GLY A 63 21.66 0.59 -28.23
N ASN A 64 20.83 0.26 -27.23
CA ASN A 64 19.97 -0.92 -27.25
C ASN A 64 18.64 -0.56 -27.92
N SER A 65 18.37 -1.12 -29.10
CA SER A 65 17.21 -0.77 -29.94
C SER A 65 15.88 -1.35 -29.46
N ASN A 66 15.88 -2.16 -28.40
CA ASN A 66 14.68 -2.76 -27.83
C ASN A 66 14.35 -2.08 -26.50
N LEU A 67 13.32 -1.22 -26.52
CA LEU A 67 12.66 -0.81 -25.29
C LEU A 67 12.14 -2.07 -24.58
N PRO A 68 12.43 -2.27 -23.29
CA PRO A 68 11.87 -3.39 -22.56
C PRO A 68 10.34 -3.26 -22.57
N VAL A 69 9.63 -4.37 -22.79
CA VAL A 69 8.18 -4.43 -22.60
C VAL A 69 7.93 -4.12 -21.12
N ILE A 70 7.37 -2.95 -20.84
CA ILE A 70 7.10 -2.50 -19.47
C ILE A 70 5.86 -3.24 -18.98
N GLN A 71 6.06 -4.25 -18.14
CA GLN A 71 5.01 -4.88 -17.36
C GLN A 71 5.29 -4.67 -15.88
N LEU A 72 4.26 -4.29 -15.13
CA LEU A 72 4.37 -4.18 -13.68
C LEU A 72 4.35 -5.56 -13.06
N ASP A 73 5.31 -5.82 -12.18
CA ASP A 73 5.32 -7.03 -11.36
C ASP A 73 4.04 -7.13 -10.53
N THR A 74 3.59 -8.37 -10.30
CA THR A 74 2.49 -8.63 -9.37
C THR A 74 2.95 -8.33 -7.95
N ILE A 75 2.15 -7.56 -7.21
CA ILE A 75 2.45 -7.20 -5.82
C ILE A 75 2.03 -8.35 -4.92
N THR A 76 2.96 -8.84 -4.10
CA THR A 76 2.71 -9.97 -3.21
C THR A 76 2.45 -9.51 -1.78
N THR A 77 1.93 -10.43 -0.96
CA THR A 77 1.81 -10.20 0.50
C THR A 77 3.14 -9.85 1.14
N ALA A 78 4.26 -10.45 0.70
CA ALA A 78 5.59 -10.15 1.23
C ALA A 78 6.02 -8.70 0.95
N ASP A 79 5.75 -8.20 -0.25
CA ASP A 79 6.00 -6.80 -0.59
C ASP A 79 5.21 -5.84 0.31
N PHE A 80 3.96 -6.20 0.60
CA PHE A 80 3.08 -5.41 1.45
C PHE A 80 3.55 -5.42 2.91
N LEU A 81 3.95 -6.57 3.45
CA LEU A 81 4.51 -6.68 4.81
C LEU A 81 5.78 -5.85 4.98
N ASP A 82 6.65 -5.83 3.97
CA ASP A 82 7.83 -4.99 4.00
C ASP A 82 7.48 -3.48 4.01
N VAL A 83 6.40 -3.06 3.34
CA VAL A 83 5.90 -1.67 3.45
C VAL A 83 5.35 -1.39 4.85
N ILE A 84 4.60 -2.32 5.45
CA ILE A 84 4.06 -2.19 6.81
C ILE A 84 5.20 -1.99 7.82
N ALA A 85 6.29 -2.75 7.69
CA ALA A 85 7.46 -2.64 8.56
C ALA A 85 8.07 -1.22 8.58
N HIS A 86 7.92 -0.47 7.49
CA HIS A 86 8.46 0.89 7.33
C HIS A 86 7.40 1.99 7.48
N THR A 87 6.13 1.64 7.69
CA THR A 87 5.02 2.61 7.79
C THR A 87 4.31 2.44 9.12
N LYS A 88 4.62 3.26 10.13
CA LYS A 88 4.03 3.14 11.48
C LYS A 88 2.61 3.71 11.56
N PRO A 89 1.70 3.14 12.37
CA PRO A 89 0.36 3.68 12.55
C PRO A 89 0.40 5.03 13.26
N SER A 90 -0.35 6.01 12.73
CA SER A 90 -0.35 7.38 13.27
C SER A 90 -1.23 7.54 14.50
N ALA A 91 -2.31 6.76 14.61
CA ALA A 91 -3.36 6.95 15.62
C ALA A 91 -3.41 5.87 16.71
N LYS A 92 -2.45 4.94 16.76
CA LYS A 92 -2.51 3.75 17.64
C LYS A 92 -2.81 4.05 19.12
N ASN A 93 -2.26 5.14 19.65
CA ASN A 93 -2.40 5.52 21.06
C ASN A 93 -3.47 6.61 21.31
N LEU A 94 -4.22 7.02 20.30
CA LEU A 94 -5.23 8.08 20.45
C LEU A 94 -6.58 7.54 20.89
N SER A 95 -6.90 6.29 20.55
CA SER A 95 -8.20 5.66 20.84
C SER A 95 -8.56 5.72 22.33
N GLN A 96 -7.60 5.48 23.23
CA GLN A 96 -7.82 5.56 24.67
C GLN A 96 -8.13 6.99 25.14
N LYS A 97 -7.42 7.98 24.58
CA LYS A 97 -7.65 9.40 24.90
C LYS A 97 -9.03 9.84 24.44
N TYR A 98 -9.44 9.44 23.23
CA TYR A 98 -10.78 9.74 22.72
C TYR A 98 -11.87 9.05 23.54
N ALA A 99 -11.69 7.80 23.93
CA ALA A 99 -12.65 7.10 24.78
C ALA A 99 -12.78 7.75 26.17
N ALA A 100 -11.68 8.23 26.75
CA ALA A 100 -11.70 8.96 28.01
C ALA A 100 -12.43 10.29 27.88
N TRP A 101 -12.10 11.08 26.85
CA TRP A 101 -12.76 12.35 26.56
C TRP A 101 -14.26 12.17 26.29
N GLN A 102 -14.62 11.15 25.50
CA GLN A 102 -16.02 10.85 25.19
C GLN A 102 -16.79 10.52 26.46
N ARG A 103 -16.25 9.69 27.37
CA ARG A 103 -16.91 9.39 28.65
C ARG A 103 -17.16 10.64 29.51
N GLU A 104 -16.26 11.62 29.44
CA GLU A 104 -16.33 12.83 30.27
C GLU A 104 -17.26 13.90 29.69
N PHE A 105 -17.38 13.97 28.35
CA PHE A 105 -18.05 15.09 27.67
C PHE A 105 -19.12 14.66 26.66
N GLU A 106 -19.44 13.37 26.50
CA GLU A 106 -20.52 12.98 25.60
C GLU A 106 -21.85 13.58 26.06
N SER A 107 -22.56 14.21 25.12
CA SER A 107 -23.91 14.68 25.39
C SER A 107 -24.84 13.47 25.51
N VAL A 108 -25.68 13.49 26.53
CA VAL A 108 -26.83 12.60 26.66
C VAL A 108 -27.83 12.86 25.53
#